data_AF-A0A645GGU4-F1
#
_entry.id   AF-A0A645GGU4-F1
#
_cell.length_a   1.000
_cell.length_b   1.000
_cell.length_c   1.000
_cell.angle_alpha   90.00
_cell.angle_beta   90.00
_cell.angle_gamma   90.00
#
_symmetry.space_group_name_H-M   'P 1'
#
loop_
_entity.id
_entity.type
_entity.pdbx_description
1 polymer ?
#
loop_
_entity_poly.entity_id
_entity_poly.type
_entity_poly.pdbx_seq_one_letter_code
_entity_poly.pdbx_strand_id
1 'polypeptide(L)'
;MRFGWINIFHGVIVALLLIPNLVYALRRPSAAVHQKPGRLLGLAEQVGRYGCMLLMVVNLGLTEFGFSSKGAFVLWLLGNGVLLLVYWVCWLFYFKRPVKRRAVVLAVAPGLLFLLNGLILRHWALVGCAVLFCAAHPRVALAGLERGD
;
A
#
# COMPACT_ATOMS: atom_id res chain seq x y z
N MET A 1 -10.22 -20.24 -9.73
CA MET A 1 -10.66 -20.10 -8.32
C MET A 1 -11.45 -18.81 -8.24
N ARG A 2 -12.71 -18.88 -7.82
CA ARG A 2 -13.60 -17.72 -7.71
C ARG A 2 -13.67 -17.31 -6.25
N PHE A 3 -13.56 -16.02 -5.98
CA PHE A 3 -13.75 -15.49 -4.62
C PHE A 3 -15.14 -14.87 -4.52
N GLY A 4 -15.72 -14.92 -3.32
CA GLY A 4 -16.97 -14.23 -3.03
C GLY A 4 -16.80 -12.71 -3.03
N TRP A 5 -17.74 -12.02 -2.38
CA TRP A 5 -17.72 -10.55 -2.31
C TRP A 5 -16.53 -9.99 -1.52
N ILE A 6 -15.93 -10.82 -0.65
CA ILE A 6 -14.76 -10.50 0.17
C ILE A 6 -13.61 -11.42 -0.24
N ASN A 7 -12.45 -10.83 -0.52
CA ASN A 7 -11.22 -11.57 -0.76
C ASN A 7 -10.37 -11.67 0.50
N ILE A 8 -10.44 -12.83 1.16
CA ILE A 8 -9.69 -13.11 2.38
C ILE A 8 -8.17 -13.03 2.15
N PHE A 9 -7.68 -13.51 1.00
CA PHE A 9 -6.24 -13.49 0.70
C PHE A 9 -5.71 -12.06 0.57
N HIS A 10 -6.41 -11.19 -0.14
CA HIS A 10 -6.05 -9.77 -0.20
C HIS A 10 -6.25 -9.05 1.14
N GLY A 11 -7.27 -9.44 1.90
CA GLY A 11 -7.47 -8.98 3.28
C GLY A 11 -6.26 -9.26 4.18
N VAL A 12 -5.70 -10.47 4.11
CA VAL A 12 -4.47 -10.83 4.83
C VAL A 12 -3.29 -9.96 4.38
N ILE A 13 -3.13 -9.73 3.08
CA ILE A 13 -2.05 -8.88 2.56
C ILE A 13 -2.18 -7.43 3.07
N VAL A 14 -3.40 -6.87 3.04
CA VAL A 14 -3.67 -5.52 3.58
C VAL A 14 -3.40 -5.48 5.08
N ALA A 15 -3.83 -6.49 5.84
CA ALA A 15 -3.53 -6.57 7.27
C ALA A 15 -2.02 -6.60 7.53
N LEU A 16 -1.26 -7.42 6.80
CA LEU A 16 0.20 -7.50 6.90
C LEU A 16 0.89 -6.17 6.54
N LEU A 17 0.36 -5.40 5.59
CA LEU A 17 0.85 -4.05 5.30
C LEU A 17 0.61 -3.07 6.44
N LEU A 18 -0.53 -3.19 7.13
CA LEU A 18 -0.96 -2.26 8.18
C LEU A 18 -0.25 -2.49 9.52
N ILE A 19 0.12 -3.74 9.87
CA ILE A 19 0.77 -4.06 11.15
C ILE A 19 1.98 -3.15 11.45
N PRO A 20 3.03 -3.08 10.60
CA PRO A 20 4.19 -2.28 10.92
C PRO A 20 3.92 -0.76 10.88
N ASN A 21 2.97 -0.31 10.03
CA ASN A 21 2.49 1.08 10.04
C ASN A 21 1.86 1.44 11.39
N LEU A 22 1.01 0.56 11.93
CA LEU A 22 0.35 0.74 13.22
C LEU A 22 1.38 0.73 14.37
N VAL A 23 2.31 -0.23 14.36
CA VAL A 23 3.41 -0.30 15.34
C VAL A 23 4.22 1.00 15.33
N TYR A 24 4.51 1.57 14.16
CA TYR A 24 5.22 2.84 14.05
C TYR A 24 4.42 4.02 14.62
N ALA A 25 3.13 4.12 14.27
CA ALA A 25 2.26 5.18 14.77
C ALA A 25 2.14 5.16 16.30
N LEU A 26 2.02 3.96 16.89
CA LEU A 26 1.96 3.78 18.35
C LEU A 26 3.29 4.10 19.05
N ARG A 27 4.43 3.80 18.42
CA ARG A 27 5.77 4.09 18.97
C ARG A 27 6.19 5.56 18.84
N ARG A 28 5.56 6.32 17.95
CA ARG A 28 5.84 7.75 17.74
C ARG A 28 4.56 8.56 17.64
N PRO A 29 3.82 8.76 18.75
CA PRO A 29 2.56 9.50 18.74
C PRO A 29 2.73 10.93 18.17
N SER A 30 3.84 11.59 18.48
CA SER A 30 4.14 12.95 17.99
C SER A 30 4.54 13.00 16.51
N ALA A 31 4.94 11.88 15.91
CA ALA A 31 5.15 11.78 14.46
C ALA A 31 3.81 11.66 13.70
N ALA A 32 2.66 11.56 14.37
CA ALA A 32 1.36 11.74 13.72
C ALA A 32 1.03 13.23 13.49
N VAL A 33 1.76 14.15 14.15
CA VAL A 33 1.67 15.61 13.95
C VAL A 33 2.57 16.03 12.78
N HIS A 34 2.57 15.28 11.67
CA HIS A 34 3.13 15.81 10.44
C HIS A 34 2.17 16.86 9.90
N GLN A 35 2.63 18.11 9.81
CA GLN A 35 1.83 19.22 9.30
C GLN A 35 1.27 18.90 7.92
N LYS A 36 -0.01 19.23 7.74
CA LYS A 36 -0.82 18.80 6.61
C LYS A 36 -0.17 19.20 5.27
N PRO A 37 0.02 18.26 4.33
CA PRO A 37 0.33 18.64 2.94
C PRO A 37 -0.78 19.55 2.40
N GLY A 38 -0.52 20.23 1.28
CA GLY A 38 -1.55 21.02 0.60
C GLY A 38 -2.84 20.20 0.42
N ARG A 39 -4.01 20.84 0.59
CA ARG A 39 -5.33 20.15 0.67
C ARG A 39 -5.54 19.14 -0.45
N LEU A 40 -5.13 19.48 -1.68
CA LEU A 40 -5.25 18.61 -2.84
C LEU A 40 -4.35 17.36 -2.75
N LEU A 41 -3.08 17.54 -2.35
CA LEU A 41 -2.12 16.44 -2.22
C LEU A 41 -2.51 15.47 -1.09
N GLY A 42 -2.97 16.00 0.04
CA GLY A 42 -3.48 15.18 1.14
C GLY A 42 -4.76 14.43 0.77
N LEU A 43 -5.68 15.07 0.05
CA LEU A 43 -6.88 14.41 -0.45
C LEU A 43 -6.53 13.29 -1.44
N ALA A 44 -5.63 13.55 -2.39
CA ALA A 44 -5.16 12.56 -3.35
C ALA A 44 -4.52 11.34 -2.66
N GLU A 45 -3.69 11.58 -1.63
CA GLU A 45 -3.10 10.51 -0.83
C GLU A 45 -4.18 9.67 -0.13
N GLN A 46 -5.12 10.30 0.57
CA GLN A 46 -6.16 9.59 1.32
C GLN A 46 -7.09 8.80 0.40
N VAL A 47 -7.55 9.42 -0.69
CA VAL A 47 -8.39 8.76 -1.70
C VAL A 47 -7.64 7.57 -2.29
N GLY A 48 -6.37 7.73 -2.67
CA GLY A 48 -5.54 6.63 -3.17
C GLY A 48 -5.37 5.51 -2.13
N ARG A 49 -5.05 5.88 -0.88
CA ARG A 49 -4.74 4.95 0.21
C ARG A 49 -5.96 4.09 0.58
N TYR A 50 -7.07 4.74 0.93
CA TYR A 50 -8.29 4.05 1.34
C TYR A 50 -8.97 3.37 0.15
N GLY A 51 -8.93 3.99 -1.03
CA GLY A 51 -9.41 3.37 -2.27
C GLY A 51 -8.69 2.05 -2.57
N CYS A 52 -7.35 2.03 -2.48
CA CYS A 52 -6.58 0.79 -2.66
C CYS A 52 -6.91 -0.27 -1.60
N MET A 53 -6.99 0.11 -0.32
CA MET A 53 -7.32 -0.84 0.75
C MET A 53 -8.72 -1.44 0.56
N LEU A 54 -9.71 -0.62 0.22
CA LEU A 54 -11.08 -1.07 -0.01
C LEU A 54 -11.16 -2.00 -1.22
N LEU A 55 -10.60 -1.59 -2.36
CA LEU A 55 -10.65 -2.35 -3.62
C LEU A 55 -9.82 -3.64 -3.59
N MET A 56 -8.85 -3.75 -2.68
CA MET A 56 -8.15 -5.01 -2.42
C MET A 56 -9.06 -6.02 -1.72
N VAL A 57 -9.87 -5.59 -0.75
CA VAL A 57 -10.65 -6.50 0.11
C VAL A 57 -12.05 -6.77 -0.44
N VAL A 58 -12.69 -5.72 -0.94
CA VAL A 58 -14.09 -5.75 -1.40
C VAL A 58 -14.13 -5.84 -2.92
N ASN A 59 -14.81 -6.87 -3.40
CA ASN A 59 -15.19 -6.96 -4.78
C ASN A 59 -16.46 -6.12 -5.03
N LEU A 60 -16.32 -4.94 -5.62
CA LEU A 60 -17.44 -4.06 -5.95
C LEU A 60 -18.30 -4.57 -7.14
N GLY A 61 -18.11 -5.80 -7.60
CA GLY A 61 -18.82 -6.37 -8.75
C GLY A 61 -18.41 -5.77 -10.10
N LEU A 62 -17.37 -4.91 -10.13
CA LEU A 62 -16.84 -4.29 -11.34
C LEU A 62 -16.03 -5.26 -12.20
N THR A 63 -15.46 -6.31 -11.60
CA THR A 63 -14.69 -7.36 -12.26
C THR A 63 -14.81 -8.66 -11.47
N GLU A 64 -14.94 -9.80 -12.16
CA GLU A 64 -14.91 -11.10 -11.47
C GLU A 64 -13.55 -11.30 -10.78
N PHE A 65 -13.53 -11.42 -9.45
CA PHE A 65 -12.31 -11.74 -8.72
C PHE A 65 -11.95 -13.20 -8.98
N GLY A 66 -10.98 -13.38 -9.87
CA GLY A 66 -10.46 -14.69 -10.22
C GLY A 66 -9.15 -14.60 -10.98
N PHE A 67 -8.31 -15.61 -10.80
CA PHE A 67 -7.11 -15.77 -11.59
C PHE A 67 -7.46 -16.36 -12.95
N SER A 68 -6.97 -15.73 -14.02
CA SER A 68 -7.20 -16.18 -15.39
C SER A 68 -6.55 -17.55 -15.66
N SER A 69 -5.52 -17.91 -14.90
CA SER A 69 -4.84 -19.20 -14.99
C SER A 69 -4.17 -19.57 -13.66
N LYS A 70 -3.75 -20.85 -13.53
CA LYS A 70 -2.89 -21.28 -12.40
C LYS A 70 -1.57 -20.51 -12.37
N GLY A 71 -1.01 -20.19 -13.53
CA GLY A 71 0.21 -19.38 -13.65
C GLY A 71 0.02 -17.95 -13.10
N ALA A 72 -1.13 -17.32 -13.40
CA ALA A 72 -1.46 -16.00 -12.85
C ALA A 72 -1.59 -16.02 -11.32
N PHE A 73 -2.13 -17.11 -10.75
CA PHE A 73 -2.18 -17.31 -9.30
C PHE A 73 -0.78 -17.44 -8.69
N VAL A 74 0.10 -18.26 -9.28
CA VAL A 74 1.48 -18.43 -8.79
C VAL A 74 2.27 -17.13 -8.89
N LEU A 75 2.18 -16.42 -10.02
CA LEU A 75 2.84 -15.13 -10.21
C LEU A 75 2.34 -14.10 -9.18
N TRP A 76 1.03 -14.06 -8.95
CA TRP A 76 0.43 -13.22 -7.93
C TRP A 76 0.92 -13.56 -6.53
N LEU A 77 0.97 -14.85 -6.17
CA LEU A 77 1.38 -15.31 -4.85
C LEU A 77 2.86 -14.99 -4.58
N LEU A 78 3.74 -15.32 -5.53
CA LEU A 78 5.17 -15.04 -5.44
C LEU A 78 5.44 -13.54 -5.43
N GLY A 79 4.80 -12.78 -6.32
CA GLY A 79 4.98 -11.33 -6.41
C GLY A 79 4.56 -10.61 -5.12
N ASN A 80 3.39 -10.95 -4.57
CA ASN A 80 2.95 -10.41 -3.28
C ASN A 80 3.83 -10.86 -2.12
N GLY A 81 4.23 -12.14 -2.09
CA GLY A 81 5.11 -12.68 -1.06
C GLY A 81 6.46 -11.97 -1.01
N VAL A 82 7.11 -11.80 -2.17
CA VAL A 82 8.39 -11.09 -2.28
C VAL A 82 8.26 -9.62 -1.90
N LEU A 83 7.24 -8.92 -2.42
CA LEU A 83 7.02 -7.51 -2.08
C LEU A 83 6.74 -7.29 -0.59
N LEU A 84 5.92 -8.15 0.02
CA LEU A 84 5.67 -8.11 1.46
C LEU A 84 6.95 -8.38 2.25
N LEU A 85 7.73 -9.40 1.88
CA LEU A 85 8.98 -9.71 2.56
C LEU A 85 9.95 -8.52 2.51
N VAL A 86 10.14 -7.94 1.33
CA VAL A 86 10.98 -6.73 1.15
C VAL A 86 10.46 -5.58 2.00
N TYR A 87 9.15 -5.34 1.99
CA TYR A 87 8.53 -4.30 2.81
C TYR A 87 8.76 -4.49 4.30
N TRP A 88 8.59 -5.71 4.81
CA TRP A 88 8.84 -6.05 6.21
C TRP A 88 10.32 -5.90 6.58
N VAL A 89 11.23 -6.34 5.72
CA VAL A 89 12.68 -6.15 5.89
C VAL A 89 13.04 -4.65 5.92
N CYS A 90 12.47 -3.84 5.02
CA CYS A 90 12.65 -2.39 5.03
C CYS A 90 12.17 -1.76 6.34
N TRP A 91 11.07 -2.24 6.90
CA TRP A 91 10.58 -1.81 8.22
C TRP A 91 11.56 -2.13 9.34
N LEU A 92 12.13 -3.34 9.38
CA LEU A 92 13.14 -3.72 10.37
C LEU A 92 14.35 -2.78 10.32
N PHE A 93 14.82 -2.42 9.12
CA PHE A 93 15.92 -1.46 8.97
C PHE A 93 15.51 -0.04 9.35
N TYR A 94 14.29 0.38 9.02
CA TYR A 94 13.78 1.70 9.35
C TYR A 94 13.63 1.90 10.85
N PHE A 95 13.13 0.89 11.59
CA PHE A 95 13.07 0.94 13.06
C PHE A 95 14.44 1.06 13.71
N LYS A 96 15.49 0.48 13.12
CA LYS A 96 16.87 0.63 13.61
C LYS A 96 17.45 2.02 13.34
N ARG A 97 17.25 2.55 12.13
CA ARG A 97 17.72 3.89 11.73
C ARG A 97 16.72 4.53 10.77
N PRO A 98 15.92 5.51 11.23
CA PRO A 98 14.97 6.22 10.38
C PRO A 98 15.71 7.27 9.56
N VAL A 99 15.90 7.00 8.26
CA VAL A 99 16.52 7.93 7.31
C VAL A 99 15.57 8.21 6.15
N LYS A 100 15.63 9.42 5.57
CA LYS A 100 14.72 9.90 4.52
C LYS A 100 14.54 8.90 3.37
N ARG A 101 15.64 8.35 2.85
CA ARG A 101 15.61 7.34 1.77
C ARG A 101 14.78 6.11 2.12
N ARG A 102 14.89 5.60 3.36
CA ARG A 102 14.14 4.40 3.80
C ARG A 102 12.66 4.70 3.98
N ALA A 103 12.31 5.89 4.45
CA ALA A 103 10.92 6.33 4.54
C ALA A 103 10.24 6.39 3.17
N VAL A 104 10.95 6.92 2.15
CA VAL A 104 10.44 6.94 0.76
C VAL A 104 10.23 5.53 0.22
N VAL A 105 11.18 4.62 0.42
CA VAL A 105 11.03 3.22 -0.01
C VAL A 105 9.81 2.58 0.66
N LEU A 106 9.63 2.80 1.96
CA LEU A 106 8.47 2.32 2.71
C LEU A 106 7.14 2.93 2.24
N ALA A 107 7.15 4.19 1.78
CA ALA A 107 5.98 4.84 1.21
C ALA A 107 5.62 4.29 -0.19
N VAL A 108 6.62 4.00 -1.03
CA VAL A 108 6.37 3.49 -2.40
C VAL A 108 5.95 2.02 -2.40
N ALA A 109 6.47 1.20 -1.50
CA ALA A 109 6.28 -0.25 -1.50
C ALA A 109 4.80 -0.70 -1.49
N PRO A 110 3.90 -0.16 -0.62
CA PRO A 110 2.48 -0.52 -0.67
C PRO A 110 1.83 -0.17 -2.01
N GLY A 111 2.22 0.94 -2.63
CA GLY A 111 1.70 1.36 -3.92
C GLY A 111 2.09 0.41 -5.06
N LEU A 112 3.33 -0.09 -5.08
CA LEU A 112 3.76 -1.13 -6.01
C LEU A 112 2.99 -2.43 -5.80
N LEU A 113 2.72 -2.79 -4.54
CA LEU A 113 1.89 -3.95 -4.22
C LEU A 113 0.49 -3.78 -4.79
N PHE A 114 -0.17 -2.64 -4.56
CA PHE A 114 -1.51 -2.38 -5.09
C PHE A 114 -1.54 -2.40 -6.62
N LEU A 115 -0.52 -1.82 -7.27
CA LEU A 115 -0.39 -1.82 -8.73
C LEU A 115 -0.24 -3.24 -9.29
N LEU A 116 0.62 -4.06 -8.69
CA LEU A 116 0.78 -5.48 -9.07
C LEU A 116 -0.55 -6.23 -9.00
N ASN A 117 -1.29 -6.05 -7.90
CA ASN A 117 -2.59 -6.69 -7.72
C ASN A 117 -3.62 -6.20 -8.75
N GLY A 118 -3.68 -4.89 -8.98
CA GLY A 118 -4.56 -4.30 -9.99
C GLY A 118 -4.29 -4.81 -11.39
N LEU A 119 -3.02 -4.94 -11.78
CA LEU A 119 -2.63 -5.43 -13.11
C LEU A 119 -2.92 -6.91 -13.30
N ILE A 120 -2.51 -7.77 -12.36
CA ILE A 120 -2.69 -9.23 -12.50
C ILE A 120 -4.19 -9.60 -12.51
N LEU A 121 -4.99 -8.90 -11.72
CA LEU A 121 -6.44 -9.14 -11.62
C LEU A 121 -7.26 -8.31 -12.62
N ARG A 122 -6.61 -7.40 -13.36
CA ARG A 122 -7.25 -6.47 -14.31
C ARG A 122 -8.28 -5.55 -13.66
N HIS A 123 -8.04 -5.16 -12.41
CA HIS A 123 -8.88 -4.23 -11.66
C HIS A 123 -8.44 -2.80 -11.94
N TRP A 124 -8.93 -2.21 -13.03
CA TRP A 124 -8.52 -0.88 -13.48
C TRP A 124 -8.80 0.23 -12.47
N ALA A 125 -9.87 0.12 -11.67
CA ALA A 125 -10.13 1.03 -10.56
C ALA A 125 -9.01 0.99 -9.50
N LEU A 126 -8.52 -0.22 -9.15
CA LEU A 126 -7.40 -0.39 -8.22
C LEU A 126 -6.11 0.17 -8.81
N VAL A 127 -5.87 -0.04 -10.12
CA VAL A 127 -4.73 0.55 -10.82
C VAL A 127 -4.77 2.08 -10.74
N GLY A 128 -5.93 2.70 -11.00
CA GLY A 128 -6.11 4.15 -10.89
C GLY A 128 -5.80 4.68 -9.48
N CYS A 129 -6.37 4.05 -8.45
CA CYS A 129 -6.09 4.40 -7.05
C CYS A 129 -4.61 4.19 -6.68
N ALA A 130 -3.98 3.12 -7.18
CA ALA A 130 -2.59 2.80 -6.92
C ALA A 130 -1.65 3.83 -7.54
N VAL A 131 -1.91 4.28 -8.77
CA VAL A 131 -1.16 5.35 -9.43
C VAL A 131 -1.28 6.66 -8.65
N LEU A 132 -2.51 7.01 -8.24
CA LEU A 132 -2.75 8.21 -7.42
C LEU A 132 -1.99 8.13 -6.09
N PHE A 133 -2.03 6.98 -5.42
CA PHE A 133 -1.33 6.73 -4.17
C PHE A 133 0.20 6.79 -4.34
N CYS A 134 0.75 6.13 -5.35
CA CYS A 134 2.19 6.17 -5.67
C CYS A 134 2.69 7.59 -5.98
N ALA A 135 1.85 8.41 -6.62
CA ALA A 135 2.19 9.81 -6.86
C ALA A 135 2.13 10.62 -5.56
N ALA A 136 1.06 10.51 -4.78
CA ALA A 136 0.86 11.40 -3.64
C ALA A 136 1.70 11.02 -2.41
N HIS A 137 1.70 9.73 -2.03
CA HIS A 137 2.16 9.28 -0.71
C HIS A 137 3.66 9.50 -0.43
N PRO A 138 4.60 9.27 -1.37
CA PRO A 138 6.02 9.57 -1.14
C PRO A 138 6.28 11.06 -0.97
N ARG A 139 5.54 11.92 -1.67
CA ARG A 139 5.66 13.39 -1.57
C ARG A 139 5.19 13.90 -0.21
N VAL A 140 4.10 13.33 0.31
CA VAL A 140 3.63 13.60 1.67
C VAL A 140 4.65 13.12 2.70
N ALA A 141 5.22 11.93 2.52
CA ALA A 141 6.24 11.38 3.42
C ALA A 141 7.52 12.25 3.45
N LEU A 142 7.95 12.78 2.30
CA LEU A 142 9.11 13.67 2.20
C LEU A 142 8.85 15.05 2.83
N ALA A 143 7.69 15.67 2.51
CA ALA A 143 7.31 16.96 3.07
C ALA A 143 7.26 16.95 4.60
N GLY A 144 6.97 15.79 5.20
CA GLY A 144 7.03 15.60 6.64
C GLY A 144 8.45 15.59 7.23
N LEU A 145 9.44 15.08 6.48
CA LEU A 145 10.81 14.92 6.95
C LEU A 145 11.71 16.13 6.68
N GLU A 146 11.36 17.01 5.75
CA GLU A 146 12.15 18.21 5.41
C GLU A 146 11.93 19.40 6.35
N ARG A 147 10.90 19.36 7.20
CA ARG A 147 10.53 20.47 8.10
C ARG A 147 10.63 20.12 9.58
N GLY A 148 11.25 18.98 9.88
CA GLY A 148 11.56 18.51 11.23
C GLY A 148 13.07 18.58 11.56
N ASP A 149 13.87 19.12 10.65
CA ASP A 149 15.24 19.61 10.87
C ASP A 149 15.19 21.13 11.03
#